data_AF-A0A969W0B8-F1
#
_entry.id   AF-A0A969W0B8-F1
#
_cell.length_a   1.000
_cell.length_b   1.000
_cell.length_c   1.000
_cell.angle_alpha   90.00
_cell.angle_beta   90.00
_cell.angle_gamma   90.00
#
_symmetry.space_group_name_H-M   'P 1'
#
loop_
_entity.id
_entity.type
_entity.pdbx_description
1 polymer ?
#
loop_
_entity_poly.entity_id
_entity_poly.type
_entity_poly.pdbx_seq_one_letter_code
_entity_poly.pdbx_strand_id
1 'polypeptide(L)'
;MTVAIAREIRTVDLVPLKGRRVLSVNLAGLDVGEVWQAAKAMGFTPELIHLRFSATAVQAHALLWEGAIGDTPSDMDDKLDELWDKYGDVVYYATGESRAEYLARGGVEYASESD
;
A
#
# COMPACT_ATOMS: atom_id res chain seq x y z
N MET A 1 18.83 -18.51 23.26
CA MET A 1 17.99 -18.79 22.07
C MET A 1 17.02 -17.62 21.93
N THR A 2 17.25 -16.72 20.99
CA THR A 2 16.39 -15.55 20.79
C THR A 2 15.23 -15.98 19.91
N VAL A 3 14.02 -15.99 20.46
CA VAL A 3 12.80 -16.26 19.70
C VAL A 3 12.58 -15.07 18.77
N ALA A 4 12.90 -15.23 17.49
CA ALA A 4 12.47 -14.28 16.48
C ALA A 4 10.96 -14.45 16.32
N ILE A 5 10.19 -13.50 16.86
CA ILE A 5 8.76 -13.40 16.56
C ILE A 5 8.68 -13.03 15.09
N ALA A 6 8.35 -14.00 14.23
CA ALA A 6 8.02 -13.73 12.84
C ALA A 6 6.80 -12.79 12.86
N ARG A 7 7.03 -11.50 12.61
CA ARG A 7 5.93 -10.56 12.38
C ARG A 7 5.23 -11.02 11.10
N GLU A 8 3.96 -11.36 11.23
CA GLU A 8 3.12 -11.65 10.07
C GLU A 8 3.11 -10.44 9.14
N ILE A 9 3.24 -10.69 7.83
CA ILE A 9 3.16 -9.64 6.81
C ILE A 9 1.72 -9.11 6.81
N ARG A 10 1.56 -7.81 7.07
CA ARG A 10 0.24 -7.17 7.10
C ARG A 10 -0.40 -7.27 5.72
N THR A 11 -1.70 -7.59 5.70
CA THR A 11 -2.52 -7.44 4.49
C THR A 11 -3.26 -6.11 4.52
N VAL A 12 -3.21 -5.37 3.41
CA VAL A 12 -3.90 -4.09 3.21
C VAL A 12 -4.82 -4.25 2.01
N ASP A 13 -6.05 -3.77 2.11
CA ASP A 13 -6.98 -3.79 0.99
C ASP A 13 -6.60 -2.72 -0.04
N LEU A 14 -6.77 -3.06 -1.32
CA LEU A 14 -6.47 -2.19 -2.45
C LEU A 14 -7.11 -0.81 -2.29
N VAL A 15 -8.43 -0.79 -2.06
CA VAL A 15 -9.18 0.46 -1.89
C VAL A 15 -9.16 0.85 -0.42
N PRO A 16 -8.50 1.98 -0.05
CA PRO A 16 -8.48 2.43 1.33
C PRO A 16 -9.90 2.76 1.82
N LEU A 17 -10.11 2.79 3.12
CA LEU A 17 -11.35 3.34 3.69
C LEU A 17 -11.48 4.83 3.36
N LYS A 18 -12.72 5.32 3.23
CA LYS A 18 -13.01 6.75 2.99
C LYS A 18 -12.19 7.65 3.89
N GLY A 19 -11.58 8.67 3.29
CA GLY A 19 -10.76 9.65 4.01
C GLY A 19 -9.36 9.14 4.36
N ARG A 20 -9.00 7.92 3.97
CA ARG A 20 -7.63 7.41 4.01
C ARG A 20 -7.00 7.40 2.63
N ARG A 21 -5.69 7.28 2.58
CA ARG A 21 -4.90 7.15 1.36
C ARG A 21 -3.78 6.16 1.59
N VAL A 22 -3.37 5.49 0.53
CA VAL A 22 -2.28 4.50 0.50
C VAL A 22 -1.37 4.83 -0.67
N LEU A 23 -0.07 4.80 -0.41
CA LEU A 23 1.00 4.81 -1.39
C LEU A 23 1.84 3.55 -1.22
N SER A 24 1.98 2.78 -2.28
CA SER A 24 2.82 1.58 -2.28
C SER A 24 3.42 1.32 -3.65
N VAL A 25 4.43 0.45 -3.72
CA VAL A 25 5.06 0.02 -4.97
C VAL A 25 4.94 -1.50 -5.08
N ASN A 26 4.40 -2.00 -6.19
CA ASN A 26 4.35 -3.43 -6.47
C ASN A 26 5.77 -3.96 -6.68
N LEU A 27 6.13 -5.01 -5.95
CA LEU A 27 7.48 -5.59 -5.96
C LEU A 27 7.65 -6.67 -7.05
N ALA A 28 6.61 -6.97 -7.82
CA ALA A 28 6.68 -7.95 -8.88
C ALA A 28 7.73 -7.56 -9.93
N GLY A 29 8.82 -8.32 -9.98
CA GLY A 29 9.91 -8.10 -10.93
C GLY A 29 10.88 -6.98 -10.54
N LEU A 30 10.80 -6.43 -9.33
CA LEU A 30 11.74 -5.43 -8.82
C LEU A 30 12.71 -6.02 -7.77
N ASP A 31 13.90 -5.44 -7.67
CA ASP A 31 14.78 -5.69 -6.54
C ASP A 31 14.27 -4.96 -5.29
N VAL A 32 13.88 -5.75 -4.28
CA VAL A 32 13.29 -5.22 -3.03
C VAL A 32 14.29 -4.32 -2.30
N GLY A 33 15.59 -4.62 -2.36
CA GLY A 33 16.64 -3.83 -1.74
C GLY A 33 16.75 -2.44 -2.37
N GLU A 34 16.73 -2.36 -3.70
CA GLU A 34 16.74 -1.09 -4.43
C GLU A 34 15.51 -0.25 -4.12
N VAL A 35 14.33 -0.86 -4.10
CA VAL A 35 13.07 -0.19 -3.73
C VAL A 35 13.15 0.36 -2.30
N TRP A 36 13.68 -0.43 -1.36
CA TRP A 36 13.85 -0.01 0.04
C TRP A 36 14.81 1.18 0.17
N GLN A 37 15.95 1.13 -0.51
CA GLN A 37 16.94 2.21 -0.44
C GLN A 37 16.39 3.50 -1.04
N ALA A 38 15.72 3.42 -2.19
CA ALA A 38 15.09 4.58 -2.81
C ALA A 38 14.01 5.19 -1.92
N ALA A 39 13.10 4.37 -1.39
CA ALA A 39 12.05 4.83 -0.49
C ALA A 39 12.61 5.52 0.75
N LYS A 40 13.65 4.95 1.36
CA LYS A 40 14.34 5.55 2.52
C LYS A 40 15.02 6.87 2.17
N ALA A 41 15.62 6.98 0.98
CA ALA A 41 16.22 8.23 0.52
C ALA A 41 15.19 9.36 0.37
N MET A 42 13.96 9.02 -0.02
CA MET A 42 12.80 9.94 -0.06
C MET A 42 12.15 10.18 1.32
N GLY A 43 12.73 9.62 2.40
CA GLY A 43 12.22 9.80 3.76
C GLY A 43 11.04 8.89 4.14
N PHE A 44 10.71 7.88 3.34
CA PHE A 44 9.71 6.87 3.71
C PHE A 44 10.30 5.80 4.63
N THR A 45 9.43 5.13 5.39
CA THR A 45 9.77 3.91 6.14
C THR A 45 9.05 2.73 5.50
N PRO A 46 9.63 2.10 4.46
CA PRO A 46 8.93 1.08 3.70
C PRO A 46 8.63 -0.17 4.54
N GLU A 47 7.40 -0.66 4.42
CA GLU A 47 6.91 -1.88 5.05
C GLU A 47 6.54 -2.90 3.97
N LEU A 48 6.94 -4.17 4.14
CA LEU A 48 6.48 -5.24 3.24
C LEU A 48 5.05 -5.61 3.61
N ILE A 49 4.14 -5.49 2.65
CA ILE A 49 2.73 -5.82 2.81
C ILE A 49 2.25 -6.74 1.70
N HIS A 50 1.11 -7.37 1.97
CA HIS A 50 0.26 -7.98 0.95
C HIS A 50 -0.85 -6.99 0.59
N LEU A 51 -0.84 -6.48 -0.64
CA LEU A 51 -1.93 -5.68 -1.17
C LEU A 51 -2.97 -6.60 -1.80
N ARG A 52 -4.19 -6.58 -1.26
CA ARG A 52 -5.29 -7.46 -1.69
C ARG A 52 -6.21 -6.73 -2.66
N PHE A 53 -6.30 -7.24 -3.89
CA PHE A 53 -7.18 -6.73 -4.95
C PHE A 53 -8.56 -7.40 -4.92
N SER A 54 -8.60 -8.68 -4.53
CA SER A 54 -9.81 -9.48 -4.36
C SER A 54 -9.54 -10.61 -3.36
N ALA A 55 -10.54 -11.46 -3.04
CA ALA A 55 -10.31 -12.63 -2.19
C ALA A 55 -9.18 -13.56 -2.66
N THR A 56 -8.90 -13.60 -3.96
CA THR A 56 -7.93 -14.54 -4.55
C THR A 56 -6.71 -13.86 -5.14
N ALA A 57 -6.72 -12.53 -5.28
CA ALA A 57 -5.63 -11.77 -5.88
C ALA A 57 -4.92 -10.92 -4.81
N VAL A 58 -3.69 -11.32 -4.48
CA VAL A 58 -2.81 -10.62 -3.54
C VAL A 58 -1.46 -10.40 -4.21
N GLN A 59 -0.89 -9.22 -4.02
CA GLN A 59 0.44 -8.86 -4.53
C GLN A 59 1.35 -8.39 -3.40
N ALA A 60 2.64 -8.64 -3.51
CA ALA A 60 3.63 -8.13 -2.56
C ALA A 60 3.97 -6.67 -2.91
N HIS A 61 3.83 -5.79 -1.94
CA HIS A 61 4.07 -4.36 -2.12
C HIS A 61 5.03 -3.82 -1.06
N ALA A 62 5.80 -2.81 -1.44
CA ALA A 62 6.44 -1.88 -0.52
C ALA A 62 5.43 -0.80 -0.15
N LEU A 63 4.83 -0.87 1.04
CA LEU A 63 4.02 0.21 1.56
C LEU A 63 4.94 1.37 1.96
N LEU A 64 4.73 2.54 1.36
CA LEU A 64 5.54 3.74 1.62
C LEU A 64 4.81 4.70 2.56
N TRP A 65 3.49 4.81 2.42
CA TRP A 65 2.66 5.65 3.27
C TRP A 65 1.21 5.13 3.33
N GLU A 66 0.63 5.21 4.52
CA GLU A 66 -0.80 4.98 4.75
C GLU A 66 -1.26 5.93 5.86
N GLY A 67 -2.37 6.64 5.64
CA GLY A 67 -2.87 7.59 6.63
C GLY A 67 -4.18 8.26 6.23
N ALA A 68 -4.65 9.18 7.06
CA ALA A 68 -5.77 10.04 6.69
C ALA A 68 -5.32 11.04 5.62
N ILE A 69 -6.20 11.39 4.68
CA ILE A 69 -5.90 12.35 3.61
C ILE A 69 -5.42 13.69 4.20
N GLY A 70 -6.00 14.13 5.32
CA GLY A 70 -5.60 15.35 6.02
C GLY A 70 -4.19 15.32 6.62
N ASP A 71 -3.63 14.12 6.84
CA ASP A 71 -2.28 13.92 7.37
C ASP A 71 -1.25 13.67 6.25
N THR A 72 -1.66 13.87 4.98
CA THR A 72 -0.73 13.70 3.86
C THR A 72 0.40 14.72 3.99
N PRO A 73 1.68 14.28 3.98
CA PRO A 73 2.82 15.17 3.91
C PRO A 73 2.70 16.19 2.78
N SER A 74 3.08 17.44 3.02
CA SER A 74 2.98 18.51 2.02
C SER A 74 3.89 18.29 0.80
N ASP A 75 4.90 17.44 0.94
CA ASP A 75 5.86 17.04 -0.10
C ASP A 75 5.48 15.72 -0.79
N MET A 76 4.27 15.22 -0.57
CA MET A 76 3.83 13.93 -1.12
C MET A 76 3.76 13.95 -2.65
N ASP A 77 3.31 15.04 -3.26
CA ASP A 77 3.16 15.11 -4.72
C ASP A 77 4.54 15.07 -5.41
N ASP A 78 5.53 15.80 -4.89
CA ASP A 78 6.91 15.76 -5.41
C ASP A 78 7.52 14.35 -5.29
N LYS A 79 7.31 13.67 -4.17
CA LYS A 79 7.78 12.29 -3.96
C LYS A 79 7.08 11.30 -4.89
N LEU A 80 5.82 11.56 -5.20
CA LEU A 80 5.02 10.70 -6.05
C LEU A 80 5.48 10.81 -7.51
N ASP A 81 5.77 12.02 -7.98
CA ASP A 81 6.39 12.26 -9.29
C ASP A 81 7.74 11.53 -9.40
N GLU A 82 8.60 11.64 -8.37
CA GLU A 82 9.89 10.92 -8.35
C GLU A 82 9.72 9.39 -8.37
N LEU A 83 8.71 8.86 -7.66
CA LEU A 83 8.40 7.43 -7.70
C LEU A 83 7.89 6.99 -9.07
N TRP A 84 7.03 7.77 -9.73
CA TRP A 84 6.56 7.45 -11.07
C TRP A 84 7.66 7.51 -12.12
N ASP A 85 8.55 8.50 -12.05
CA ASP A 85 9.71 8.57 -12.94
C ASP A 85 10.62 7.34 -12.78
N LYS A 86 10.74 6.81 -11.56
CA LYS A 86 11.62 5.68 -11.26
C LYS A 86 11.00 4.31 -11.52
N TYR A 87 9.74 4.13 -11.18
CA TYR A 87 9.09 2.81 -11.15
C TYR A 87 7.88 2.71 -12.09
N GLY A 88 7.34 3.83 -12.57
CA GLY A 88 6.23 3.88 -13.52
C GLY A 88 4.97 3.19 -12.99
N ASP A 89 4.39 2.32 -13.81
CA ASP A 89 3.07 1.70 -13.60
C ASP A 89 2.97 0.78 -12.37
N VAL A 90 4.09 0.44 -11.74
CA VAL A 90 4.09 -0.38 -10.51
C VAL A 90 3.88 0.47 -9.25
N VAL A 91 3.82 1.79 -9.35
CA VAL A 91 3.44 2.70 -8.27
C VAL A 91 1.93 2.71 -8.10
N TYR A 92 1.48 2.41 -6.89
CA TYR A 92 0.08 2.45 -6.50
C TYR A 92 -0.19 3.61 -5.55
N TYR A 93 -1.03 4.55 -5.98
CA TYR A 93 -1.50 5.67 -5.16
C TYR A 93 -3.01 5.76 -5.22
N ALA A 94 -3.66 5.60 -4.07
CA ALA A 94 -5.11 5.61 -4.00
C ALA A 94 -5.63 6.37 -2.79
N THR A 95 -6.73 7.07 -2.99
CA THR A 95 -7.58 7.65 -1.94
C THR A 95 -8.82 6.78 -1.78
N GLY A 96 -9.18 6.51 -0.54
CA GLY A 96 -10.34 5.70 -0.22
C GLY A 96 -11.65 6.35 -0.60
N GLU A 97 -12.53 5.56 -1.21
CA GLU A 97 -13.93 5.88 -1.47
C GLU A 97 -14.80 5.44 -0.26
N SER A 98 -16.06 5.85 -0.18
CA SER A 98 -16.97 5.24 0.80
C SER A 98 -17.11 3.74 0.54
N ARG A 99 -17.33 2.95 1.61
CA ARG A 99 -17.61 1.50 1.48
C ARG A 99 -18.75 1.24 0.49
N ALA A 100 -19.77 2.09 0.47
CA ALA A 100 -20.88 2.01 -0.48
C ALA A 100 -20.43 2.24 -1.93
N GLU A 101 -19.53 3.19 -2.18
CA GLU A 101 -18.96 3.46 -3.52
C GLU A 101 -18.06 2.31 -3.99
N TYR A 102 -17.23 1.76 -3.09
CA TYR A 102 -16.41 0.59 -3.37
C TYR A 102 -17.26 -0.60 -3.83
N LEU A 103 -18.32 -0.92 -3.07
CA LEU A 103 -19.24 -2.01 -3.41
C LEU A 103 -20.03 -1.73 -4.69
N ALA A 104 -20.45 -0.47 -4.91
CA ALA A 104 -21.19 -0.08 -6.11
C ALA A 104 -20.38 -0.23 -7.41
N ARG A 105 -19.04 -0.20 -7.33
CA ARG A 105 -18.14 -0.44 -8.48
C ARG A 105 -17.76 -1.91 -8.67
N GLY A 106 -18.40 -2.82 -7.95
CA GLY A 106 -18.10 -4.25 -7.97
C GLY A 106 -17.00 -4.65 -6.99
N GLY A 107 -16.66 -3.78 -6.03
CA GLY A 107 -15.86 -4.18 -4.87
C GLY A 107 -16.57 -5.28 -4.08
N VAL A 108 -15.80 -6.20 -3.52
CA VAL A 108 -16.39 -7.36 -2.84
C VAL A 108 -16.52 -7.07 -1.35
N GLU A 109 -17.73 -7.21 -0.81
CA GLU A 109 -17.97 -7.19 0.64
C GLU A 109 -17.65 -8.57 1.20
N TYR A 110 -16.78 -8.64 2.19
CA TYR A 110 -16.61 -9.87 2.97
C TYR A 110 -17.11 -9.62 4.38
N ALA A 111 -18.02 -10.46 4.84
CA ALA A 111 -18.28 -10.62 6.25
C ALA A 111 -16.97 -11.12 6.87
N SER A 112 -16.37 -10.34 7.76
CA SER A 112 -15.39 -10.88 8.69
C SER A 112 -16.10 -11.96 9.49
N GLU A 113 -15.89 -13.23 9.12
CA GLU A 113 -16.16 -14.34 10.02
C GLU A 113 -15.22 -14.14 11.22
N SER A 114 -15.79 -13.56 12.26
CA SER A 114 -15.24 -13.63 13.60
C SER A 114 -15.48 -15.06 14.11
N ASP A 115 -14.41 -15.85 14.19
CA ASP A 115 -14.34 -16.97 15.13
C ASP A 115 -13.99 -16.44 16.54
#